data_AF-A0A4U0GRD2-F1
#
_entry.id   AF-A0A4U0GRD2-F1
#
_cell.length_a   1.000
_cell.length_b   1.000
_cell.length_c   1.000
_cell.angle_alpha   90.00
_cell.angle_beta   90.00
_cell.angle_gamma   90.00
#
_symmetry.space_group_name_H-M   'P 1'
#
loop_
_entity.id
_entity.type
_entity.pdbx_description
1 polymer ?
#
loop_
_entity_poly.entity_id
_entity_poly.type
_entity_poly.pdbx_seq_one_letter_code
_entity_poly.pdbx_strand_id
1 'polypeptide(L)' 'MKNPRLCITAQDISAILNITPRQASRKLQEVRDAYGKQYHQYLTFAEFAAYTDLPLDELYKRCHP' A
#
# COMPACT_ATOMS: atom_id res chain seq x y z
N MET A 1 -0.61 -11.38 19.27
CA MET A 1 -0.06 -10.78 18.04
C MET A 1 -1.21 -10.63 17.06
N LYS A 2 -1.57 -9.41 16.65
CA LYS A 2 -2.53 -9.21 15.56
C LYS A 2 -1.82 -9.61 14.27
N ASN A 3 -2.38 -10.54 13.51
CA ASN A 3 -1.83 -10.87 12.19
C ASN A 3 -1.80 -9.59 11.35
N PRO A 4 -0.63 -9.19 10.82
CA PRO A 4 -0.54 -8.02 9.98
C PRO A 4 -1.46 -8.21 8.77
N ARG A 5 -2.21 -7.17 8.42
CA ARG A 5 -3.13 -7.24 7.28
C ARG A 5 -2.33 -7.53 5.99
N LEU A 6 -2.82 -8.47 5.18
CA LEU A 6 -2.17 -8.80 3.92
C LEU A 6 -2.32 -7.69 2.87
N CYS A 7 -3.53 -7.12 2.77
CA CYS A 7 -3.88 -6.14 1.75
C CYS A 7 -3.64 -4.71 2.23
N ILE A 8 -3.10 -3.89 1.33
CA ILE A 8 -2.91 -2.45 1.52
C ILE A 8 -4.08 -1.67 0.89
N THR A 9 -4.48 -0.58 1.53
CA THR A 9 -5.56 0.31 1.07
C THR A 9 -5.03 1.71 0.78
N ALA A 10 -5.83 2.54 0.11
CA ALA A 10 -5.48 3.94 -0.11
C ALA A 10 -5.29 4.71 1.21
N GLN A 11 -6.02 4.36 2.27
CA GLN A 11 -5.84 4.99 3.58
C GLN A 11 -4.48 4.65 4.20
N ASP A 12 -4.05 3.39 4.06
CA ASP A 12 -2.72 2.96 4.50
C ASP A 12 -1.63 3.71 3.74
N ILE A 13 -1.74 3.81 2.41
CA ILE A 13 -0.79 4.53 1.56
C ILE A 13 -0.75 6.01 1.93
N SER A 14 -1.90 6.61 2.21
CA SER A 14 -2.02 8.00 2.67
C SER A 14 -1.23 8.21 3.98
N ALA A 15 -1.36 7.28 4.94
CA ALA A 15 -0.63 7.34 6.20
C ALA A 15 0.88 7.09 6.03
N ILE A 16 1.26 6.08 5.25
CA ILE A 16 2.67 5.69 5.01
C ILE A 16 3.47 6.81 4.37
N LEU A 17 2.91 7.43 3.32
CA LEU A 17 3.57 8.44 2.50
C LEU A 17 3.27 9.87 2.96
N ASN A 18 2.39 10.04 3.94
CA ASN A 18 1.91 11.34 4.40
C ASN A 18 1.37 12.23 3.25
N ILE A 19 0.50 11.63 2.44
CA ILE A 19 -0.12 12.28 1.28
C ILE A 19 -1.64 12.31 1.42
N THR A 20 -2.29 13.18 0.64
CA THR A 20 -3.75 13.27 0.68
C THR A 20 -4.41 11.97 0.20
N PRO A 21 -5.64 11.65 0.66
CA PRO A 21 -6.37 10.45 0.21
C PRO A 21 -6.52 10.36 -1.31
N ARG A 22 -6.68 11.50 -1.99
CA ARG A 22 -6.77 11.55 -3.45
C ARG A 22 -5.45 11.14 -4.12
N GLN A 23 -4.31 11.59 -3.61
CA GLN A 23 -3.00 11.18 -4.11
C GLN A 23 -2.75 9.71 -3.81
N ALA A 24 -3.15 9.23 -2.63
CA ALA A 24 -3.00 7.83 -2.26
C ALA A 24 -3.82 6.88 -3.15
N SER A 25 -5.06 7.24 -3.49
CA SER A 25 -5.87 6.48 -4.45
C SER A 25 -5.24 6.43 -5.84
N ARG A 26 -4.66 7.54 -6.31
CA ARG A 26 -3.90 7.55 -7.57
C ARG A 26 -2.68 6.64 -7.50
N LYS A 27 -1.91 6.71 -6.41
CA LYS A 27 -0.75 5.86 -6.18
C LYS A 27 -1.11 4.37 -6.15
N LEU A 28 -2.21 4.02 -5.49
CA LEU A 28 -2.73 2.66 -5.46
C LEU A 28 -3.06 2.15 -6.87
N GLN A 29 -3.66 3.00 -7.70
CA GLN A 29 -3.94 2.67 -9.09
C GLN A 29 -2.66 2.52 -9.92
N GLU A 30 -1.70 3.45 -9.79
CA GLU A 30 -0.39 3.36 -10.45
C GLU A 30 0.32 2.04 -10.13
N VAL A 31 0.30 1.62 -8.87
CA VAL A 31 0.94 0.35 -8.47
C VAL A 31 0.18 -0.84 -9.07
N ARG A 32 -1.16 -0.83 -9.04
CA ARG A 32 -1.97 -1.87 -9.69
C ARG A 32 -1.67 -1.99 -11.17
N ASP A 33 -1.63 -0.86 -11.87
CA ASP A 33 -1.35 -0.80 -13.31
C ASP A 33 0.06 -1.35 -13.60
N ALA A 34 1.04 -1.04 -12.77
CA ALA A 34 2.41 -1.57 -12.89
C ALA A 34 2.48 -3.10 -12.74
N TYR A 35 1.63 -3.69 -11.90
CA TYR A 35 1.50 -5.14 -11.76
C TYR A 35 0.49 -5.77 -12.73
N GLY A 36 -0.11 -5.00 -13.66
CA GLY A 36 -1.14 -5.48 -14.57
C GLY A 36 -2.43 -5.93 -13.88
N LYS A 37 -2.70 -5.42 -12.67
CA LYS A 37 -3.86 -5.78 -11.85
C LYS A 37 -5.10 -5.00 -12.24
N GLN A 38 -6.24 -5.68 -12.22
CA GLN A 38 -7.54 -5.02 -12.38
C GLN A 38 -7.98 -4.32 -11.10
N TYR A 39 -8.88 -3.34 -11.21
CA TYR A 39 -9.35 -2.52 -10.07
C TYR A 39 -9.88 -3.34 -8.88
N HIS A 40 -10.57 -4.46 -9.16
CA HIS A 40 -11.13 -5.34 -8.13
C HIS A 40 -10.08 -6.24 -7.46
N GLN A 41 -8.88 -6.34 -8.03
CA GLN A 41 -7.80 -7.14 -7.47
C GLN A 41 -7.12 -6.39 -6.34
N TYR A 42 -6.83 -7.12 -5.27
CA TYR A 42 -6.16 -6.59 -4.10
C TYR A 42 -4.67 -6.38 -4.38
N LEU A 43 -4.13 -5.32 -3.78
CA LEU A 43 -2.70 -5.09 -3.69
C LEU A 43 -2.25 -5.46 -2.28
N THR A 44 -1.13 -6.15 -2.16
CA THR A 44 -0.54 -6.53 -0.87
C THR A 44 0.49 -5.50 -0.40
N PHE A 45 0.78 -5.48 0.90
CA PHE A 45 1.88 -4.68 1.43
C PHE A 45 3.23 -5.07 0.81
N ALA A 46 3.46 -6.37 0.53
CA ALA A 46 4.68 -6.85 -0.10
C ALA A 46 4.86 -6.30 -1.52
N GLU A 47 3.80 -6.30 -2.32
CA GLU A 47 3.83 -5.74 -3.69
C GLU A 47 4.05 -4.23 -3.67
N PHE A 48 3.42 -3.52 -2.73
CA PHE A 48 3.63 -2.08 -2.58
C PHE A 48 5.05 -1.75 -2.10
N ALA A 49 5.59 -2.52 -1.15
CA ALA A 49 6.97 -2.42 -0.69
C ALA A 49 7.95 -2.60 -1.85
N ALA A 50 7.77 -3.66 -2.65
CA ALA A 50 8.61 -3.94 -3.81
C ALA A 50 8.51 -2.86 -4.90
N TYR A 51 7.35 -2.24 -5.08
CA TYR A 51 7.17 -1.16 -6.05
C TYR A 51 7.80 0.17 -5.60
N THR A 52 7.80 0.43 -4.29
CA THR A 52 8.28 1.71 -3.72
C THR A 52 9.70 1.65 -3.19
N ASP A 53 10.36 0.50 -3.28
CA ASP A 53 11.65 0.21 -2.65
C ASP A 53 11.68 0.54 -1.14
N LEU A 54 10.54 0.37 -0.46
CA LEU A 54 10.41 0.60 0.97
C LEU A 54 10.44 -0.72 1.76
N PRO A 55 11.04 -0.79 2.95
CA PRO A 55 11.06 -2.00 3.76
C PRO A 55 9.65 -2.39 4.23
N LEU A 56 9.25 -3.65 3.98
CA LEU A 56 7.92 -4.16 4.34
C LEU A 56 7.62 -3.98 5.85
N ASP A 57 8.60 -4.24 6.71
CA ASP A 57 8.47 -4.08 8.16
C ASP A 57 8.19 -2.62 8.57
N GLU A 58 8.74 -1.67 7.84
CA GLU A 58 8.53 -0.25 8.11
C GLU A 58 7.13 0.19 7.73
N LEU A 59 6.59 -0.33 6.62
CA LEU A 59 5.20 -0.09 6.21
C LEU A 59 4.21 -0.59 7.27
N TYR A 60 4.44 -1.79 7.81
CA TYR A 60 3.58 -2.35 8.85
C TYR A 60 3.58 -1.51 10.13
N LYS A 61 4.76 -1.04 10.57
CA LYS A 61 4.88 -0.16 11.74
C LYS A 61 4.13 1.15 11.56
N ARG A 62 4.21 1.76 10.38
CA ARG A 62 3.54 3.04 10.08
C ARG A 62 2.02 2.91 9.98
N CYS A 63 1.51 1.75 9.57
CA CYS A 63 0.07 1.49 9.48
C CYS A 63 -0.56 0.99 10.79
N HIS A 64 0.23 0.42 11.70
CA HIS A 64 -0.23 -0.11 13.00
C HIS A 64 0.63 0.50 14.12
N PRO A 65 0.46 1.80 14.45
CA PRO A 65 1.06 2.39 15.64
C PRO A 65 0.51 1.76 16.93
#